data_AF-A0A6N0KT12-F1
#
_entry.id   AF-A0A6N0KT12-F1
#
_cell.length_a   1.000
_cell.length_b   1.000
_cell.length_c   1.000
_cell.angle_alpha   90.00
_cell.angle_beta   90.00
_cell.angle_gamma   90.00
#
_symmetry.space_group_name_H-M   'P 1'
#
loop_
_entity.id
_entity.type
_entity.pdbx_description
1 polymer ?
#
loop_
_entity_poly.entity_id
_entity_poly.type
_entity_poly.pdbx_seq_one_letter_code
_entity_poly.pdbx_strand_id
1 'polypeptide(L)'
;MSETFTKGMARNIYFGGSVFFILLFLALTYHTEKTLPERTNEAAMSAAVVRGKLVWEQNNCVGCHTLLGEGAYFAPELGNVVGRRGGEEGFNTFLQAWMKIQPLNVPGRRAMPQFHLSEGQVDDLAEFLKWSSKIDTNQWPPNKEG
;
A
#
# COMPACT_ATOMS: atom_id res chain seq x y z
N MET A 1 52.88 -1.68 -7.24
CA MET A 1 51.42 -1.89 -7.29
C MET A 1 51.14 -3.17 -6.52
N SER A 2 50.22 -3.18 -5.55
CA SER A 2 49.96 -4.38 -4.74
C SER A 2 49.55 -5.54 -5.64
N GLU A 3 50.29 -6.64 -5.61
CA GLU A 3 50.04 -7.84 -6.44
C GLU A 3 48.69 -8.53 -6.14
N THR A 4 48.00 -8.08 -5.10
CA THR A 4 46.81 -8.72 -4.53
C THR A 4 45.47 -8.22 -5.08
N PHE A 5 45.44 -7.17 -5.91
CA PHE A 5 44.17 -6.68 -6.48
C PHE A 5 44.37 -6.13 -7.91
N THR A 6 44.32 -7.02 -8.89
CA THR A 6 44.47 -6.66 -10.30
C THR A 6 43.15 -6.22 -10.93
N LYS A 7 43.22 -5.51 -12.07
CA LYS A 7 42.02 -5.16 -12.87
C LYS A 7 41.22 -6.40 -13.30
N GLY A 8 41.91 -7.51 -13.61
CA GLY A 8 41.26 -8.78 -13.98
C GLY A 8 40.51 -9.40 -12.81
N MET A 9 41.09 -9.37 -11.61
CA MET A 9 40.42 -9.83 -10.38
C MET A 9 39.17 -8.99 -10.10
N ALA A 10 39.29 -7.66 -10.13
CA ALA A 10 38.16 -6.75 -9.93
C ALA A 10 37.02 -7.02 -10.94
N ARG A 11 37.35 -7.24 -12.23
CA ARG A 11 36.37 -7.59 -13.26
C ARG A 11 35.65 -8.91 -12.95
N ASN A 12 36.38 -9.94 -12.56
CA ASN A 12 35.78 -11.25 -12.27
C ASN A 12 34.91 -11.21 -11.00
N ILE A 13 35.34 -10.48 -9.97
CA ILE A 13 34.52 -10.23 -8.77
C ILE A 13 33.24 -9.49 -9.14
N TYR A 14 33.34 -8.43 -9.97
CA TYR A 14 32.18 -7.67 -10.42
C TYR A 14 31.17 -8.56 -11.14
N PHE A 15 31.57 -9.28 -12.19
CA PHE A 15 30.64 -10.10 -12.97
C PHE A 15 30.16 -11.31 -12.19
N GLY A 16 31.05 -12.02 -11.49
CA GLY A 16 30.70 -13.19 -10.69
C GLY A 16 29.75 -12.82 -9.54
N GLY A 17 30.07 -11.77 -8.78
CA GLY A 17 29.23 -11.25 -7.71
C GLY A 17 27.88 -10.75 -8.23
N SER A 18 27.88 -10.00 -9.34
CA SER A 18 26.62 -9.53 -9.96
C SER A 18 25.72 -10.69 -10.36
N VAL A 19 26.25 -11.70 -11.06
CA VAL A 19 25.47 -12.89 -11.46
C VAL A 19 24.94 -13.61 -10.22
N PHE A 20 25.78 -13.82 -9.19
CA PHE A 20 25.34 -14.45 -7.94
C PHE A 20 24.18 -13.70 -7.28
N PHE A 21 24.30 -12.38 -7.08
CA PHE A 21 23.26 -11.59 -6.43
C PHE A 21 22.00 -11.43 -7.28
N ILE A 22 22.11 -11.41 -8.61
CA ILE A 22 20.95 -11.45 -9.51
C ILE A 22 20.20 -12.77 -9.33
N LEU A 23 20.90 -13.91 -9.35
CA LEU A 23 20.26 -15.22 -9.17
C LEU A 23 19.63 -15.35 -7.78
N LEU A 24 20.30 -14.86 -6.73
CA LEU A 24 19.77 -14.83 -5.37
C LEU A 24 18.51 -13.96 -5.30
N PHE A 25 18.53 -12.77 -5.90
CA PHE A 25 17.36 -11.88 -5.96
C PHE A 25 16.18 -12.56 -6.66
N LEU A 26 16.40 -13.22 -7.80
CA LEU A 26 15.33 -13.95 -8.50
C LEU A 26 14.75 -15.10 -7.66
N ALA A 27 15.61 -15.83 -6.94
CA ALA A 27 15.16 -16.90 -6.04
C ALA A 27 14.31 -16.36 -4.88
N LEU A 28 14.73 -15.25 -4.27
CA LEU A 28 13.98 -14.60 -3.19
C LEU A 28 12.66 -14.01 -3.70
N THR A 29 12.65 -13.37 -4.86
CA THR A 29 11.43 -12.85 -5.49
C THR A 29 10.44 -13.99 -5.77
N TYR A 30 10.90 -15.11 -6.32
CA TYR A 30 10.05 -16.28 -6.53
C TYR A 30 9.45 -16.81 -5.22
N HIS A 31 10.26 -16.90 -4.17
CA HIS A 31 9.78 -17.29 -2.85
C HIS A 31 8.73 -16.30 -2.32
N THR A 32 8.99 -15.00 -2.40
CA THR A 32 8.05 -13.95 -1.98
C THR A 32 6.72 -14.07 -2.71
N GLU A 33 6.71 -14.16 -4.04
CA GLU A 33 5.49 -14.34 -4.86
C GLU A 33 4.68 -15.58 -4.46
N LYS A 34 5.34 -16.66 -4.02
CA LYS A 34 4.65 -17.85 -3.52
C LYS A 34 4.04 -17.68 -2.13
N THR A 35 4.61 -16.81 -1.30
CA THR A 35 4.14 -16.56 0.07
C THR A 35 3.13 -15.42 0.19
N LEU A 36 3.14 -14.46 -0.73
CA LEU A 36 2.26 -13.29 -0.70
C LEU A 36 0.75 -13.65 -0.62
N PRO A 37 0.21 -14.60 -1.42
CA PRO A 37 -1.21 -14.95 -1.39
C PRO A 37 -1.78 -15.23 0.00
N GLU A 38 -1.01 -15.95 0.83
CA GLU A 38 -1.38 -16.26 2.21
C GLU A 38 -1.30 -15.01 3.09
N ARG A 39 -0.20 -14.26 2.99
CA ARG A 39 0.03 -13.05 3.81
C ARG A 39 -0.96 -11.93 3.51
N THR A 40 -1.41 -11.80 2.26
CA THR A 40 -2.39 -10.77 1.85
C THR A 40 -3.84 -11.23 2.00
N ASN A 41 -4.09 -12.48 2.38
CA ASN A 41 -5.42 -13.09 2.36
C ASN A 41 -6.07 -12.95 0.96
N GLU A 42 -5.37 -13.40 -0.09
CA GLU A 42 -5.81 -13.32 -1.48
C GLU A 42 -7.16 -14.03 -1.70
N ALA A 43 -7.44 -15.10 -0.97
CA ALA A 43 -8.73 -15.79 -1.03
C ALA A 43 -9.93 -14.89 -0.66
N ALA A 44 -9.72 -13.83 0.13
CA ALA A 44 -10.74 -12.85 0.48
C ALA A 44 -10.82 -11.66 -0.49
N MET A 45 -9.99 -11.63 -1.54
CA MET A 45 -9.99 -10.56 -2.54
C MET A 45 -11.19 -10.70 -3.48
N SER A 46 -12.27 -9.99 -3.16
CA SER A 46 -13.47 -9.96 -3.99
C SER A 46 -13.32 -9.03 -5.19
N ALA A 47 -14.25 -9.13 -6.15
CA ALA A 47 -14.30 -8.18 -7.27
C ALA A 47 -14.49 -6.72 -6.81
N ALA A 48 -15.12 -6.49 -5.64
CA ALA A 48 -15.26 -5.15 -5.05
C ALA A 48 -13.91 -4.60 -4.58
N VAL A 49 -13.07 -5.44 -3.96
CA VAL A 49 -11.70 -5.08 -3.55
C VAL A 49 -10.88 -4.63 -4.78
N VAL A 50 -10.95 -5.39 -5.87
CA VAL A 50 -10.22 -5.07 -7.11
C VAL A 50 -10.70 -3.75 -7.72
N ARG A 51 -12.03 -3.52 -7.78
CA ARG A 51 -12.58 -2.25 -8.25
C ARG A 51 -12.24 -1.08 -7.32
N GLY A 52 -12.22 -1.30 -6.01
CA GLY A 52 -11.83 -0.30 -5.01
C GLY A 52 -10.38 0.12 -5.13
N LYS A 53 -9.47 -0.83 -5.40
CA LYS A 53 -8.08 -0.54 -5.74
C LYS A 53 -7.98 0.32 -7.01
N LEU A 54 -8.79 0.03 -8.03
CA LEU A 54 -8.83 0.85 -9.24
C LEU A 54 -9.31 2.28 -8.95
N VAL A 55 -10.32 2.45 -8.08
CA VAL A 55 -10.77 3.78 -7.61
C VAL A 55 -9.63 4.51 -6.90
N TRP A 56 -8.89 3.82 -6.01
CA TRP A 56 -7.73 4.37 -5.30
C TRP A 56 -6.66 4.90 -6.26
N GLU A 57 -6.31 4.12 -7.28
CA GLU A 57 -5.25 4.44 -8.24
C GLU A 57 -5.67 5.55 -9.20
N GLN A 58 -6.87 5.46 -9.79
CA GLN A 58 -7.36 6.44 -10.76
C GLN A 58 -7.56 7.84 -10.16
N ASN A 59 -7.85 7.91 -8.86
CA ASN A 59 -8.03 9.17 -8.14
C ASN A 59 -6.77 9.63 -7.39
N ASN A 60 -5.63 8.96 -7.63
CA ASN A 60 -4.33 9.29 -7.05
C ASN A 60 -4.37 9.50 -5.53
N CYS A 61 -5.10 8.63 -4.80
CA CYS A 61 -5.21 8.76 -3.35
C CYS A 61 -3.83 8.67 -2.67
N VAL A 62 -2.94 7.83 -3.19
CA VAL A 62 -1.54 7.69 -2.77
C VAL A 62 -0.69 8.96 -2.96
N GLY A 63 -1.12 9.88 -3.83
CA GLY A 63 -0.48 11.18 -4.00
C GLY A 63 -0.62 12.12 -2.80
N CYS A 64 -1.55 11.83 -1.88
CA CYS A 64 -1.68 12.53 -0.61
C CYS A 64 -1.48 11.61 0.61
N HIS A 65 -1.99 10.39 0.54
CA HIS A 65 -1.98 9.41 1.63
C HIS A 65 -0.86 8.39 1.48
N THR A 66 -0.55 7.69 2.57
CA THR A 66 0.14 6.41 2.53
C THR A 66 -0.84 5.24 2.66
N LEU A 67 -0.45 4.09 2.11
CA LEU A 67 -1.09 2.80 2.33
C LEU A 67 0.01 1.79 2.69
N LEU A 68 -0.11 1.19 3.86
CA LEU A 68 0.93 0.32 4.44
C LEU A 68 2.29 1.03 4.58
N GLY A 69 2.28 2.35 4.83
CA GLY A 69 3.47 3.16 5.03
C GLY A 69 4.11 3.70 3.73
N GLU A 70 3.55 3.35 2.58
CA GLU A 70 4.07 3.76 1.26
C GLU A 70 3.10 4.74 0.59
N GLY A 71 3.64 5.86 0.11
CA GLY A 71 2.86 6.91 -0.56
C GLY A 71 3.36 8.32 -0.22
N ALA A 72 2.46 9.28 -0.14
CA ALA A 72 2.78 10.65 0.23
C ALA A 72 2.46 10.96 1.70
N TYR A 73 3.12 11.99 2.25
CA TYR A 73 3.04 12.34 3.67
C TYR A 73 2.14 13.56 3.96
N PHE A 74 1.23 13.87 3.03
CA PHE A 74 0.35 15.03 3.15
C PHE A 74 -0.92 14.72 3.95
N ALA A 75 -1.38 13.48 3.93
CA ALA A 75 -2.58 13.04 4.61
C ALA A 75 -2.33 11.71 5.37
N PRO A 76 -3.21 11.31 6.30
CA PRO A 76 -2.96 10.16 7.17
C PRO A 76 -2.81 8.83 6.43
N GLU A 77 -2.09 7.88 7.04
CA GLU A 77 -2.06 6.47 6.65
C GLU A 77 -3.47 5.84 6.62
N LEU A 78 -3.78 5.08 5.57
CA LEU A 78 -5.11 4.49 5.37
C LEU A 78 -5.18 2.97 5.52
N GLY A 79 -4.07 2.27 5.62
CA GLY A 79 -4.00 0.81 5.77
C GLY A 79 -4.67 0.29 7.04
N ASN A 80 -4.65 1.06 8.13
CA ASN A 80 -5.33 0.71 9.39
C ASN A 80 -6.55 1.60 9.69
N VAL A 81 -7.05 2.38 8.72
CA VAL A 81 -8.12 3.36 8.96
C VAL A 81 -9.42 2.71 9.44
N VAL A 82 -9.69 1.48 9.02
CA VAL A 82 -10.85 0.69 9.42
C VAL A 82 -10.85 0.45 10.93
N GLY A 83 -9.75 -0.10 11.46
CA GLY A 83 -9.57 -0.27 12.91
C GLY A 83 -9.59 1.06 13.67
N ARG A 84 -8.97 2.11 13.11
CA ARG A 84 -8.96 3.46 13.69
C ARG A 84 -10.34 4.10 13.80
N ARG A 85 -11.28 3.69 12.95
CA ARG A 85 -12.65 4.24 12.86
C ARG A 85 -13.72 3.34 13.47
N GLY A 86 -13.33 2.35 14.27
CA GLY A 86 -14.26 1.51 15.04
C GLY A 86 -14.48 0.11 14.48
N GLY A 87 -13.72 -0.31 13.46
CA GLY A 87 -13.81 -1.63 12.85
C GLY A 87 -14.61 -1.64 11.56
N GLU A 88 -14.99 -2.84 11.10
CA GLU A 88 -15.66 -3.02 9.81
C GLU A 88 -17.13 -2.60 9.84
N GLU A 89 -17.78 -2.72 10.99
CA GLU A 89 -19.18 -2.38 11.18
C GLU A 89 -19.38 -0.87 10.97
N GLY A 90 -20.21 -0.52 9.99
CA GLY A 90 -20.49 0.89 9.65
C GLY A 90 -19.38 1.61 8.89
N PHE A 91 -18.27 0.94 8.54
CA PHE A 91 -17.16 1.61 7.84
C PHE A 91 -17.57 2.17 6.47
N ASN A 92 -18.42 1.48 5.71
CA ASN A 92 -18.89 1.97 4.41
C ASN A 92 -19.70 3.26 4.60
N THR A 93 -20.63 3.28 5.55
CA THR A 93 -21.40 4.48 5.90
C THR A 93 -20.50 5.62 6.33
N PHE A 94 -19.49 5.34 7.16
CA PHE A 94 -18.48 6.33 7.54
C PHE A 94 -17.76 6.90 6.31
N LEU A 95 -17.26 6.04 5.41
CA LEU A 95 -16.51 6.47 4.24
C LEU A 95 -17.39 7.26 3.27
N GLN A 96 -18.63 6.83 3.03
CA GLN A 96 -19.63 7.57 2.27
C GLN A 96 -19.81 8.99 2.80
N ALA A 97 -20.04 9.13 4.11
CA ALA A 97 -20.19 10.43 4.73
C ALA A 97 -18.90 11.25 4.64
N TRP A 98 -17.74 10.65 4.93
CA TRP A 98 -16.44 11.32 4.90
C TRP A 98 -16.09 11.87 3.52
N MET A 99 -16.33 11.09 2.46
CA MET A 99 -16.08 11.49 1.07
C MET A 99 -17.06 12.58 0.62
N LYS A 100 -18.34 12.49 1.00
CA LYS A 100 -19.38 13.47 0.64
C LYS A 100 -19.12 14.85 1.25
N ILE A 101 -18.52 14.94 2.43
CA ILE A 101 -18.24 16.23 3.09
C ILE A 101 -16.94 16.90 2.65
N GLN A 102 -16.11 16.27 1.81
CA GLN A 102 -14.92 16.91 1.27
C GLN A 102 -15.26 17.88 0.12
N PRO A 103 -14.45 18.93 -0.10
CA PRO A 103 -13.47 19.48 0.84
C PRO A 103 -14.17 20.17 2.02
N LEU A 104 -13.56 20.12 3.20
CA LEU A 104 -14.10 20.76 4.40
C LEU A 104 -14.01 22.30 4.40
N ASN A 105 -13.24 22.89 3.47
CA ASN A 105 -13.08 24.35 3.31
C ASN A 105 -12.70 25.12 4.59
N VAL A 106 -12.00 24.47 5.52
CA VAL A 106 -11.53 25.10 6.77
C VAL A 106 -10.23 25.86 6.49
N PRO A 107 -10.17 27.19 6.75
CA PRO A 107 -8.96 27.98 6.54
C PRO A 107 -7.74 27.40 7.26
N GLY A 108 -6.61 27.31 6.56
CA GLY A 108 -5.35 26.79 7.10
C GLY A 108 -5.28 25.26 7.26
N ARG A 109 -6.37 24.52 6.98
CA ARG A 109 -6.38 23.05 7.02
C ARG A 109 -6.08 22.45 5.65
N ARG A 110 -5.31 21.36 5.62
CA ARG A 110 -5.14 20.53 4.41
C ARG A 110 -6.51 20.06 3.89
N ALA A 111 -6.70 20.09 2.58
CA ALA A 111 -7.96 19.75 1.94
C ALA A 111 -7.82 18.50 1.08
N MET A 112 -8.73 17.55 1.26
CA MET A 112 -8.97 16.49 0.30
C MET A 112 -9.96 17.02 -0.76
N PRO A 113 -9.72 16.84 -2.06
CA PRO A 113 -10.62 17.34 -3.09
C PRO A 113 -11.92 16.53 -3.13
N GLN A 114 -12.94 17.09 -3.78
CA GLN A 114 -14.16 16.35 -4.10
C GLN A 114 -13.97 15.62 -5.43
N PHE A 115 -14.10 14.30 -5.42
CA PHE A 115 -13.91 13.44 -6.59
C PHE A 115 -15.22 13.12 -7.31
N HIS A 116 -16.37 13.41 -6.69
CA HIS A 116 -17.71 13.12 -7.23
C HIS A 116 -17.91 11.63 -7.58
N LEU A 117 -17.33 10.74 -6.76
CA LEU A 117 -17.50 9.29 -6.91
C LEU A 117 -18.95 8.88 -6.68
N SER A 118 -19.40 7.85 -7.40
CA SER A 118 -20.69 7.22 -7.13
C SER A 118 -20.69 6.46 -5.82
N GLU A 119 -21.87 6.18 -5.26
CA GLU A 119 -21.98 5.42 -4.01
C GLU A 119 -21.32 4.04 -4.16
N GLY A 120 -21.52 3.35 -5.28
CA GLY A 120 -20.87 2.06 -5.55
C GLY A 120 -19.34 2.14 -5.61
N GLN A 121 -18.76 3.23 -6.14
CA GLN A 121 -17.31 3.43 -6.14
C GLN A 121 -16.75 3.64 -4.73
N VAL A 122 -17.48 4.38 -3.89
CA VAL A 122 -17.07 4.61 -2.49
C VAL A 122 -17.21 3.32 -1.67
N ASP A 123 -18.23 2.50 -1.92
CA ASP A 123 -18.38 1.19 -1.29
C ASP A 123 -17.27 0.23 -1.72
N ASP A 124 -16.95 0.15 -3.01
CA ASP A 124 -15.82 -0.65 -3.50
C ASP A 124 -14.48 -0.19 -2.85
N LEU A 125 -14.27 1.13 -2.72
CA LEU A 125 -13.11 1.70 -2.02
C LEU A 125 -13.09 1.31 -0.54
N ALA A 126 -14.26 1.27 0.12
CA ALA A 126 -14.37 0.83 1.50
C ALA A 126 -13.98 -0.65 1.65
N GLU A 127 -14.44 -1.52 0.74
CA GLU A 127 -14.07 -2.94 0.73
C GLU A 127 -12.57 -3.14 0.48
N PHE A 128 -11.97 -2.33 -0.39
CA PHE A 128 -10.51 -2.34 -0.60
C PHE A 128 -9.73 -1.97 0.68
N LEU A 129 -10.16 -0.94 1.42
CA LEU A 129 -9.50 -0.55 2.66
C LEU A 129 -9.70 -1.58 3.79
N LYS A 130 -10.88 -2.23 3.86
CA LYS A 130 -11.11 -3.36 4.76
C LYS A 130 -10.18 -4.53 4.47
N TRP A 131 -10.10 -4.95 3.22
CA TRP A 131 -9.21 -6.03 2.82
C TRP A 131 -7.75 -5.67 3.12
N SER A 132 -7.32 -4.45 2.78
CA SER A 132 -5.95 -3.96 3.05
C SER A 132 -5.60 -3.99 4.54
N SER A 133 -6.57 -3.69 5.42
CA SER A 133 -6.36 -3.71 6.88
C SER A 133 -6.15 -5.10 7.47
N LYS A 134 -6.37 -6.16 6.69
CA LYS A 134 -6.21 -7.57 7.10
C LYS A 134 -4.93 -8.21 6.56
N ILE A 135 -4.10 -7.47 5.81
CA ILE A 135 -2.81 -7.95 5.33
C ILE A 135 -1.87 -8.16 6.53
N ASP A 136 -1.18 -9.30 6.59
CA ASP A 136 -0.12 -9.54 7.58
C ASP A 136 1.13 -8.71 7.24
N THR A 137 1.20 -7.54 7.85
CA THR A 137 2.28 -6.56 7.74
C THR A 137 3.32 -6.69 8.85
N ASN A 138 3.44 -7.85 9.51
CA ASN A 138 4.37 -8.04 10.63
C ASN A 138 4.15 -7.03 11.77
N GLN A 139 2.89 -6.83 12.18
CA GLN A 139 2.51 -5.91 13.27
C GLN A 139 2.78 -4.43 12.99
N TRP A 140 2.93 -4.04 11.73
CA TRP A 140 2.90 -2.63 11.32
C TRP A 140 1.46 -2.16 11.09
N PRO A 141 1.05 -0.94 11.50
CA PRO A 141 1.83 0.08 12.18
C PRO A 141 1.91 -0.16 13.71
N PRO A 142 2.83 0.51 14.42
CA PRO A 142 3.04 0.27 15.85
C PRO A 142 1.84 0.66 16.74
N ASN A 143 0.90 1.45 16.24
CA ASN A 143 -0.31 1.84 16.95
C ASN A 143 -1.45 2.24 15.99
N LYS A 144 -2.62 2.59 16.54
CA LYS A 144 -3.83 2.95 15.77
C LYS A 144 -3.72 4.25 14.97
N GLU A 145 -2.75 5.11 15.26
CA GLU A 145 -2.54 6.39 14.58
C GLU A 145 -1.84 6.24 13.22
N GLY A 146 -1.48 5.01 12.83
CA GLY A 146 -0.80 4.73 11.56
C GLY A 146 0.47 5.54 11.43
#